data_AF-A4CAX7-F1
#
_entry.id   AF-A4CAX7-F1
#
_cell.length_a   1.000
_cell.length_b   1.000
_cell.length_c   1.000
_cell.angle_alpha   90.00
_cell.angle_beta   90.00
_cell.angle_gamma   90.00
#
_symmetry.space_group_name_H-M   'P 1'
#
loop_
_entity.id
_entity.type
_entity.pdbx_description
1 polymer ?
#
loop_
_entity_poly.entity_id
_entity_poly.type
_entity_poly.pdbx_seq_one_letter_code
_entity_poly.pdbx_strand_id
1 'polypeptide(L)'
;MSLIKVIVVVVIFTLISFWAGMQVNGSVIIEKNTAIESTPLSYEPEKNSVAVYQSNKSDNDKLIQDLKIKLKNLERNYEELVTRLDVKENDYLSNIEPEKIEESIQPRSSITLAEVEPYLPEPFANTVSESKGTVVDLFKKLQAEEVDYDWAVEMEQKIKDYFVTHDLAGEVNLQSVNCKKTICEIRGFEKSNNVVGVIISGMHTQVWWNFNGSHTSTGSNEKDGLFFYMLASRKV
;
A
#
# COMPACT_ATOMS: atom_id res chain seq x y z
N MET A 1 -18.28 -35.92 -42.22
CA MET A 1 -17.18 -35.20 -41.54
C MET A 1 -17.82 -34.04 -40.79
N SER A 2 -17.80 -34.07 -39.46
CA SER A 2 -18.66 -33.18 -38.64
C SER A 2 -18.17 -31.73 -38.68
N LEU A 3 -19.09 -30.79 -38.90
CA LEU A 3 -18.88 -29.34 -39.00
C LEU A 3 -18.01 -28.78 -37.85
N ILE A 4 -18.12 -29.40 -36.67
CA ILE A 4 -17.37 -29.06 -35.46
C ILE A 4 -15.86 -29.25 -35.65
N LYS A 5 -15.42 -30.25 -36.43
CA LYS A 5 -13.99 -30.48 -36.68
C LYS A 5 -13.37 -29.43 -37.62
N VAL A 6 -14.17 -28.78 -38.45
CA VAL A 6 -13.70 -27.73 -39.37
C VAL A 6 -13.48 -26.41 -38.61
N ILE A 7 -14.38 -26.08 -37.69
CA ILE A 7 -14.29 -24.83 -36.90
C ILE A 7 -13.08 -24.84 -35.96
N VAL A 8 -12.76 -25.98 -35.33
CA VAL A 8 -11.60 -26.08 -34.42
C VAL A 8 -10.27 -25.90 -35.16
N VAL A 9 -10.14 -26.38 -36.40
CA VAL A 9 -8.90 -26.24 -37.18
C VAL A 9 -8.68 -24.80 -37.66
N VAL A 10 -9.75 -24.07 -37.99
CA VAL A 10 -9.65 -22.67 -38.46
C VAL A 10 -9.23 -21.72 -37.32
N VAL A 11 -9.72 -21.93 -36.10
CA VAL A 11 -9.37 -21.07 -34.95
C VAL A 11 -7.91 -21.26 -34.53
N ILE A 12 -7.36 -22.48 -34.64
CA ILE A 12 -5.96 -22.76 -34.31
C ILE A 12 -5.00 -22.10 -35.31
N PHE A 13 -5.36 -22.03 -36.60
CA PHE A 13 -4.52 -21.40 -37.61
C PHE A 13 -4.46 -19.86 -37.49
N THR A 14 -5.52 -19.21 -37.00
CA THR A 14 -5.52 -17.74 -36.83
C THR A 14 -4.70 -17.24 -35.64
N LEU A 15 -4.41 -18.09 -34.64
CA LEU A 15 -3.64 -17.69 -33.46
C LEU A 15 -2.11 -17.71 -33.64
N ILE A 16 -1.60 -18.38 -34.69
CA ILE A 16 -0.15 -18.50 -34.92
C ILE A 16 0.41 -17.32 -35.73
N SER A 17 -0.44 -16.48 -36.33
CA SER A 17 0.00 -15.40 -37.24
C SER A 17 0.25 -14.03 -36.56
N PHE A 18 0.13 -13.92 -35.24
CA PHE A 18 0.21 -12.62 -34.54
C PHE A 18 1.54 -12.34 -33.81
N TRP A 19 2.56 -13.20 -33.92
CA TRP A 19 3.82 -13.09 -33.15
C TRP A 19 5.08 -12.79 -33.98
N ALA A 20 4.95 -12.25 -35.19
CA ALA A 20 6.10 -11.96 -36.07
C ALA A 20 6.37 -10.45 -36.32
N GLY A 21 5.86 -9.54 -35.47
CA GLY A 21 5.76 -8.11 -35.83
C GLY A 21 6.20 -7.07 -34.81
N MET A 22 7.14 -7.33 -33.90
CA MET A 22 7.73 -6.28 -33.06
C MET A 22 9.23 -6.51 -32.81
N GLN A 23 10.07 -6.10 -33.76
CA GLN A 23 11.45 -5.70 -33.48
C GLN A 23 11.52 -4.19 -33.64
N VAL A 24 11.45 -3.46 -32.52
CA VAL A 24 11.73 -2.02 -32.48
C VAL A 24 13.21 -1.84 -32.23
N ASN A 25 13.91 -1.36 -33.26
CA ASN A 25 15.29 -0.87 -33.20
C ASN A 25 15.37 0.32 -32.23
N GLY A 26 15.89 0.10 -31.03
CA GLY A 26 16.35 1.15 -30.13
C GLY A 26 17.85 1.37 -30.31
N SER A 27 18.21 2.28 -31.22
CA SER A 27 19.59 2.77 -31.35
C SER A 27 19.96 3.56 -30.10
N VAL A 28 20.75 2.96 -29.21
CA VAL A 28 21.37 3.65 -28.08
C VAL A 28 22.41 4.62 -28.64
N ILE A 29 22.14 5.92 -28.54
CA ILE A 29 23.14 6.97 -28.74
C ILE A 29 24.06 6.93 -27.51
N ILE A 30 25.25 6.36 -27.69
CA ILE A 30 26.34 6.47 -26.72
C ILE A 30 26.91 7.88 -26.89
N GLU A 31 26.51 8.77 -26.00
CA GLU A 31 27.14 10.07 -25.83
C GLU A 31 28.58 9.84 -25.35
N LYS A 32 29.55 10.12 -26.23
CA LYS A 32 30.98 10.09 -25.89
C LYS A 32 31.23 11.18 -24.85
N ASN A 33 31.41 10.77 -23.60
CA ASN A 33 31.96 11.63 -22.57
C ASN A 33 33.36 12.13 -23.00
N THR A 34 33.40 13.43 -23.26
CA THR A 34 34.58 14.25 -23.45
C THR A 34 35.52 14.04 -22.27
N ALA A 35 36.77 13.71 -22.59
CA ALA A 35 37.86 13.65 -21.63
C ALA A 35 37.97 14.99 -20.90
N ILE A 36 37.72 14.98 -19.60
CA ILE A 36 37.99 16.11 -18.71
C ILE A 36 39.50 16.16 -18.55
N GLU A 37 40.09 17.16 -19.20
CA GLU A 37 41.48 17.58 -19.04
C GLU A 37 41.70 17.97 -17.57
N SER A 38 42.48 17.15 -16.86
CA SER A 38 42.81 17.38 -15.46
C SER A 38 43.80 18.54 -15.34
N THR A 39 43.29 19.74 -15.08
CA THR A 39 44.11 20.87 -14.66
C THR A 39 44.75 20.54 -13.30
N PRO A 40 46.08 20.58 -13.16
CA PRO A 40 46.72 20.35 -11.87
C PRO A 40 46.32 21.45 -10.89
N LEU A 41 45.58 21.06 -9.85
CA LEU A 41 45.20 21.95 -8.76
C LEU A 41 46.47 22.32 -7.97
N SER A 42 46.95 23.54 -8.18
CA SER A 42 48.00 24.15 -7.37
C SER A 42 47.42 24.44 -5.98
N TYR A 43 47.73 23.57 -5.02
CA TYR A 43 47.39 23.76 -3.62
C TYR A 43 48.30 24.81 -3.00
N GLU A 44 47.76 26.00 -2.77
CA GLU A 44 48.36 27.01 -1.90
C GLU A 44 47.84 26.75 -0.47
N PRO A 45 48.71 26.48 0.53
CA PRO A 45 48.27 26.19 1.87
C PRO A 45 47.75 27.46 2.55
N GLU A 46 46.43 27.64 2.52
CA GLU A 46 45.73 28.73 3.18
C GLU A 46 45.80 28.56 4.71
N LYS A 47 46.77 29.26 5.33
CA LYS A 47 46.87 29.44 6.78
C LYS A 47 45.75 30.37 7.25
N ASN A 48 44.51 29.90 7.34
CA ASN A 48 43.44 30.62 8.06
C ASN A 48 42.21 29.73 8.37
N SER A 49 42.41 28.54 8.95
CA SER A 49 41.30 27.61 9.25
C SER A 49 40.93 27.44 10.72
N VAL A 50 41.52 28.19 11.66
CA VAL A 50 41.25 27.96 13.10
C VAL A 50 40.02 28.75 13.61
N ALA A 51 39.61 29.84 12.95
CA ALA A 51 38.50 30.68 13.43
C ALA A 51 37.10 30.23 12.97
N VAL A 52 36.98 29.54 11.82
CA VAL A 52 35.67 29.11 11.25
C VAL A 52 35.13 27.84 11.95
N TYR A 53 36.00 27.01 12.53
CA TYR A 53 35.57 25.82 13.28
C TYR A 53 34.92 26.14 14.64
N GLN A 54 35.12 27.35 15.18
CA GLN A 54 34.55 27.71 16.47
C GLN A 54 33.11 28.25 16.37
N SER A 55 32.69 28.88 15.27
CA SER A 55 31.31 29.36 15.13
C SER A 55 30.31 28.22 14.90
N ASN A 56 30.67 27.22 14.09
CA ASN A 56 29.79 26.07 13.79
C ASN A 56 29.54 25.16 14.99
N LYS A 57 30.42 25.18 16.00
CA LYS A 57 30.24 24.39 17.23
C LYS A 57 29.09 24.92 18.08
N SER A 58 28.95 26.25 18.18
CA SER A 58 27.91 26.87 18.99
C SER A 58 26.50 26.63 18.45
N ASP A 59 26.33 26.63 17.12
CA ASP A 59 25.02 26.40 16.50
C ASP A 59 24.61 24.93 16.54
N ASN A 60 25.57 24.00 16.43
CA ASN A 60 25.34 22.58 16.63
C ASN A 60 24.92 22.26 18.08
N ASP A 61 25.56 22.91 19.06
CA ASP A 61 25.18 22.72 20.47
C ASP A 61 23.75 23.20 20.75
N LYS A 62 23.32 24.31 20.13
CA LYS A 62 21.92 24.79 20.21
C LYS A 62 20.94 23.81 19.56
N LEU A 63 21.26 23.28 18.39
CA LEU A 63 20.41 22.31 17.69
C LEU A 63 20.26 21.00 18.49
N ILE A 64 21.35 20.51 19.09
CA ILE A 64 21.32 19.32 19.95
C ILE A 64 20.42 19.56 21.17
N GLN A 65 20.48 20.75 21.78
CA GLN A 65 19.61 21.09 22.91
C GLN A 65 18.14 21.17 22.49
N ASP A 66 17.83 21.80 21.35
CA ASP A 66 16.46 21.87 20.81
C ASP A 66 15.89 20.48 20.52
N LEU A 67 16.66 19.60 19.90
CA LEU A 67 16.26 18.21 19.63
C LEU A 67 16.01 17.42 20.92
N LYS A 68 16.84 17.61 21.96
CA LYS A 68 16.63 16.98 23.27
C LYS A 68 15.33 17.45 23.92
N ILE A 69 15.01 18.73 23.83
CA ILE A 69 13.75 19.28 24.35
C ILE A 69 12.56 18.70 23.59
N LYS A 70 12.64 18.61 22.25
CA LYS A 70 11.60 18.01 21.41
C LYS A 70 11.36 16.54 21.73
N LEU A 71 12.43 15.75 21.89
CA LEU A 71 12.33 14.34 22.28
C LEU A 71 11.63 14.19 23.64
N LYS A 72 12.06 14.95 24.65
CA LYS A 72 11.45 14.92 25.98
C LYS A 72 9.97 15.32 25.96
N ASN A 73 9.61 16.30 25.13
CA ASN A 73 8.21 16.68 24.95
C ASN A 73 7.39 15.60 24.26
N LEU A 74 7.96 14.91 23.27
CA LEU A 74 7.30 13.82 22.56
C LEU A 74 7.08 12.61 23.46
N GLU A 75 8.07 12.24 24.27
CA GLU A 75 7.96 11.19 25.30
C GLU A 75 6.84 11.50 26.29
N ARG A 76 6.79 12.74 26.80
CA ARG A 76 5.71 13.16 27.72
C ARG A 76 4.32 13.08 27.08
N ASN A 77 4.20 13.49 25.82
CA ASN A 77 2.93 13.41 25.10
C ASN A 77 2.48 11.96 24.87
N TYR A 78 3.44 11.05 24.65
CA TYR A 78 3.17 9.63 24.50
C TYR A 78 2.67 9.00 25.81
N GLU A 79 3.34 9.28 26.93
CA GLU A 79 2.92 8.81 28.27
C GLU A 79 1.52 9.34 28.65
N GLU A 80 1.21 10.60 28.32
CA GLU A 80 -0.12 11.17 28.54
C GLU A 80 -1.18 10.48 27.66
N LEU A 81 -0.82 10.06 26.45
CA LEU A 81 -1.73 9.33 25.57
C LEU A 81 -1.99 7.92 26.10
N VAL A 82 -0.95 7.20 26.53
CA VAL A 82 -1.08 5.86 27.14
C VAL A 82 -1.96 5.92 28.39
N THR A 83 -1.70 6.87 29.29
CA THR A 83 -2.50 7.07 30.50
C THR A 83 -3.98 7.33 30.17
N ARG A 84 -4.26 8.11 29.13
CA ARG A 84 -5.64 8.37 28.68
C ARG A 84 -6.32 7.14 28.10
N LEU A 85 -5.56 6.25 27.46
CA LEU A 85 -6.10 4.97 26.96
C LEU A 85 -6.42 4.03 28.13
N ASP A 86 -5.53 3.92 29.12
CA ASP A 86 -5.76 3.07 30.30
C ASP A 86 -6.96 3.52 31.13
N VAL A 87 -7.15 4.83 31.29
CA VAL A 87 -8.33 5.38 31.99
C VAL A 87 -9.61 5.11 31.20
N LYS A 88 -9.58 5.25 29.86
CA LYS A 88 -10.73 4.90 29.02
C LYS A 88 -11.04 3.42 29.08
N GLU A 89 -10.05 2.55 28.99
CA GLU A 89 -10.24 1.11 29.08
C GLU A 89 -10.86 0.71 30.42
N ASN A 90 -10.36 1.27 31.54
CA ASN A 90 -10.93 1.02 32.86
C ASN A 90 -12.35 1.59 33.03
N ASP A 91 -12.64 2.77 32.50
CA ASP A 91 -13.99 3.35 32.51
C ASP A 91 -14.97 2.48 31.71
N TYR A 92 -14.57 2.01 30.53
CA TYR A 92 -15.33 1.05 29.74
C TYR A 92 -15.59 -0.24 30.52
N LEU A 93 -14.59 -0.81 31.18
CA LEU A 93 -14.74 -2.05 31.97
C LEU A 93 -15.62 -1.86 33.22
N SER A 94 -15.58 -0.69 33.85
CA SER A 94 -16.39 -0.39 35.05
C SER A 94 -17.86 -0.10 34.75
N ASN A 95 -18.19 0.27 33.50
CA ASN A 95 -19.55 0.58 33.06
C ASN A 95 -20.24 -0.60 32.32
N ILE A 96 -19.60 -1.76 32.22
CA ILE A 96 -20.25 -2.98 31.71
C ILE A 96 -21.07 -3.58 32.86
N GLU A 97 -22.36 -3.26 32.87
CA GLU A 97 -23.36 -3.88 33.74
C GLU A 97 -23.44 -5.40 33.37
N PRO A 98 -23.16 -6.33 34.30
CA PRO A 98 -22.96 -7.75 33.99
C PRO A 98 -24.22 -8.48 33.50
N GLU A 99 -25.37 -7.81 33.41
CA GLU A 99 -26.67 -8.41 33.07
C GLU A 99 -27.00 -8.36 31.56
N LYS A 100 -26.15 -7.78 30.70
CA LYS A 100 -26.36 -7.69 29.25
C LYS A 100 -25.31 -8.37 28.36
N ILE A 101 -24.52 -9.29 28.92
CA ILE A 101 -23.41 -9.95 28.19
C ILE A 101 -23.88 -11.20 27.41
N GLU A 102 -25.03 -11.79 27.74
CA GLU A 102 -25.51 -13.01 27.07
C GLU A 102 -26.05 -12.80 25.65
N GLU A 103 -26.32 -11.55 25.21
CA GLU A 103 -26.92 -11.27 23.90
C GLU A 103 -25.92 -10.73 22.84
N SER A 104 -24.63 -10.57 23.16
CA SER A 104 -23.64 -9.97 22.23
C SER A 104 -22.53 -10.88 21.73
N ILE A 105 -22.52 -12.17 22.12
CA ILE A 105 -21.61 -13.18 21.52
C ILE A 105 -22.20 -13.67 20.19
N GLN A 106 -22.42 -12.74 19.25
CA GLN A 106 -22.55 -13.15 17.85
C GLN A 106 -21.22 -13.81 17.47
N PRO A 107 -21.21 -15.07 16.98
CA PRO A 107 -19.97 -15.70 16.57
C PRO A 107 -19.30 -14.82 15.52
N ARG A 108 -18.04 -14.43 15.75
CA ARG A 108 -17.28 -13.63 14.78
C ARG A 108 -17.31 -14.35 13.43
N SER A 109 -17.68 -13.63 12.39
CA SER A 109 -17.70 -14.17 11.04
C SER A 109 -16.37 -14.80 10.68
N SER A 110 -16.44 -16.01 10.15
CA SER A 110 -15.32 -16.78 9.61
C SER A 110 -15.62 -17.21 8.19
N ILE A 111 -14.57 -17.59 7.47
CA ILE A 111 -14.63 -18.10 6.10
C ILE A 111 -13.50 -19.12 5.93
N THR A 112 -13.74 -20.18 5.18
CA THR A 112 -12.73 -21.20 4.88
C THR A 112 -11.91 -20.79 3.67
N LEU A 113 -10.67 -21.28 3.57
CA LEU A 113 -9.82 -21.02 2.40
C LEU A 113 -10.50 -21.45 1.09
N ALA A 114 -11.16 -22.61 1.08
CA ALA A 114 -11.89 -23.12 -0.09
C ALA A 114 -13.03 -22.21 -0.57
N GLU A 115 -13.62 -21.39 0.32
CA GLU A 115 -14.63 -20.40 -0.06
C GLU A 115 -14.00 -19.13 -0.67
N VAL A 116 -12.73 -18.85 -0.37
CA VAL A 116 -12.01 -17.63 -0.80
C VAL A 116 -11.25 -17.84 -2.12
N GLU A 117 -10.63 -19.02 -2.30
CA GLU A 117 -9.79 -19.38 -3.45
C GLU A 117 -10.42 -19.10 -4.84
N PRO A 118 -11.74 -19.24 -5.06
CA PRO A 118 -12.33 -18.90 -6.35
C PRO A 118 -12.24 -17.41 -6.72
N TYR A 119 -12.05 -16.54 -5.72
CA TYR A 119 -12.08 -15.08 -5.88
C TYR A 119 -10.70 -14.43 -5.74
N LEU A 120 -9.85 -15.00 -4.87
CA LEU A 120 -8.53 -14.48 -4.58
C LEU A 120 -7.45 -15.52 -4.91
N PRO A 121 -6.36 -15.13 -5.59
CA PRO A 121 -5.18 -15.96 -5.67
C PRO A 121 -4.38 -15.88 -4.36
N GLU A 122 -3.46 -16.82 -4.17
CA GLU A 122 -2.39 -16.69 -3.19
C GLU A 122 -1.50 -15.46 -3.49
N PRO A 123 -1.00 -14.74 -2.46
CA PRO A 123 -1.15 -15.01 -1.01
C PRO A 123 -2.40 -14.40 -0.35
N PHE A 124 -3.26 -13.75 -1.13
CA PHE A 124 -4.37 -12.97 -0.62
C PHE A 124 -5.51 -13.85 -0.08
N ALA A 125 -5.73 -15.03 -0.65
CA ALA A 125 -6.74 -15.96 -0.17
C ALA A 125 -6.47 -16.40 1.28
N ASN A 126 -5.24 -16.83 1.58
CA ASN A 126 -4.80 -17.11 2.93
C ASN A 126 -5.04 -15.94 3.89
N THR A 127 -4.64 -14.73 3.50
CA THR A 127 -4.83 -13.51 4.31
C THR A 127 -6.29 -13.31 4.74
N VAL A 128 -7.25 -13.52 3.83
CA VAL A 128 -8.67 -13.37 4.13
C VAL A 128 -9.20 -14.56 4.94
N SER A 129 -8.79 -15.78 4.64
CA SER A 129 -9.26 -16.97 5.35
C SER A 129 -8.77 -17.06 6.81
N GLU A 130 -7.58 -16.51 7.09
CA GLU A 130 -7.02 -16.42 8.45
C GLU A 130 -7.61 -15.25 9.24
N SER A 131 -8.25 -14.30 8.55
CA SER A 131 -8.93 -13.17 9.16
C SER A 131 -10.26 -13.58 9.82
N LYS A 132 -10.76 -12.73 10.73
CA LYS A 132 -12.04 -12.94 11.43
C LYS A 132 -12.81 -11.63 11.57
N GLY A 133 -14.12 -11.72 11.77
CA GLY A 133 -14.99 -10.57 12.01
C GLY A 133 -15.05 -9.64 10.79
N THR A 134 -14.81 -8.35 11.00
CA THR A 134 -15.06 -7.30 10.01
C THR A 134 -14.43 -7.53 8.64
N VAL A 135 -13.21 -8.07 8.56
CA VAL A 135 -12.56 -8.35 7.26
C VAL A 135 -13.35 -9.40 6.47
N VAL A 136 -13.80 -10.46 7.14
CA VAL A 136 -14.61 -11.51 6.53
C VAL A 136 -15.98 -10.97 6.12
N ASP A 137 -16.58 -10.14 6.95
CA ASP A 137 -17.87 -9.50 6.63
C ASP A 137 -17.76 -8.61 5.40
N LEU A 138 -16.72 -7.79 5.32
CA LEU A 138 -16.45 -6.93 4.17
C LEU A 138 -16.14 -7.74 2.91
N PHE A 139 -15.37 -8.82 3.01
CA PHE A 139 -15.10 -9.69 1.87
C PHE A 139 -16.37 -10.36 1.36
N LYS A 140 -17.17 -10.97 2.25
CA LYS A 140 -18.45 -11.61 1.87
C LYS A 140 -19.39 -10.59 1.22
N LYS A 141 -19.47 -9.39 1.78
CA LYS A 141 -20.26 -8.29 1.22
C LYS A 141 -19.75 -7.88 -0.17
N LEU A 142 -18.44 -7.71 -0.35
CA LEU A 142 -17.85 -7.40 -1.66
C LEU A 142 -18.23 -8.44 -2.72
N GLN A 143 -18.16 -9.74 -2.40
CA GLN A 143 -18.49 -10.79 -3.36
C GLN A 143 -19.99 -10.86 -3.69
N ALA A 144 -20.85 -10.45 -2.76
CA ALA A 144 -22.30 -10.42 -2.96
C ALA A 144 -22.80 -9.14 -3.67
N GLU A 145 -22.00 -8.08 -3.70
CA GLU A 145 -22.41 -6.80 -4.28
C GLU A 145 -22.34 -6.79 -5.82
N GLU A 146 -23.40 -6.22 -6.41
CA GLU A 146 -23.37 -5.82 -7.82
C GLU A 146 -22.38 -4.67 -8.04
N VAL A 147 -21.92 -4.54 -9.29
CA VAL A 147 -21.07 -3.42 -9.70
C VAL A 147 -21.93 -2.18 -9.93
N ASP A 148 -21.62 -1.08 -9.25
CA ASP A 148 -22.11 0.25 -9.60
C ASP A 148 -21.17 0.83 -10.66
N TYR A 149 -21.47 0.63 -11.95
CA TYR A 149 -20.54 0.97 -13.04
C TYR A 149 -20.18 2.46 -13.09
N ASP A 150 -21.10 3.36 -12.69
CA ASP A 150 -20.87 4.80 -12.73
C ASP A 150 -19.83 5.21 -11.68
N TRP A 151 -19.88 4.61 -10.49
CA TRP A 151 -18.95 4.91 -9.41
C TRP A 151 -17.69 4.03 -9.41
N ALA A 152 -17.85 2.72 -9.56
CA ALA A 152 -16.79 1.74 -9.38
C ALA A 152 -15.67 1.94 -10.40
N VAL A 153 -16.02 2.12 -11.68
CA VAL A 153 -15.03 2.28 -12.75
C VAL A 153 -14.21 3.55 -12.55
N GLU A 154 -14.88 4.65 -12.23
CA GLU A 154 -14.21 5.93 -11.96
C GLU A 154 -13.30 5.83 -10.72
N MET A 155 -13.78 5.19 -9.65
CA MET A 155 -13.01 5.02 -8.42
C MET A 155 -11.80 4.10 -8.62
N GLU A 156 -11.97 2.98 -9.33
CA GLU A 156 -10.85 2.10 -9.70
C GLU A 156 -9.78 2.84 -10.49
N GLN A 157 -10.18 3.66 -11.46
CA GLN A 157 -9.27 4.44 -12.28
C GLN A 157 -8.49 5.44 -11.41
N LYS A 158 -9.17 6.18 -10.53
CA LYS A 158 -8.54 7.13 -9.60
C LYS A 158 -7.51 6.46 -8.68
N ILE A 159 -7.85 5.29 -8.13
CA ILE A 159 -6.92 4.52 -7.29
C ILE A 159 -5.71 4.08 -8.12
N LYS A 160 -5.94 3.45 -9.29
CA LYS A 160 -4.86 2.99 -10.19
C LYS A 160 -3.92 4.15 -10.59
N ASP A 161 -4.49 5.28 -11.00
CA ASP A 161 -3.73 6.47 -11.39
C ASP A 161 -2.91 7.02 -10.23
N TYR A 162 -3.47 7.03 -9.02
CA TYR A 162 -2.71 7.47 -7.84
C TYR A 162 -1.49 6.59 -7.57
N PHE A 163 -1.64 5.27 -7.63
CA PHE A 163 -0.50 4.35 -7.48
C PHE A 163 0.58 4.57 -8.55
N VAL A 164 0.18 4.76 -9.81
CA VAL A 164 1.14 4.91 -10.93
C VAL A 164 1.86 6.25 -10.92
N THR A 165 1.20 7.30 -10.45
CA THR A 165 1.75 8.67 -10.41
C THR A 165 2.47 9.02 -9.11
N HIS A 166 2.40 8.16 -8.09
CA HIS A 166 3.09 8.39 -6.81
C HIS A 166 4.62 8.31 -6.97
N ASP A 167 5.37 9.08 -6.19
CA ASP A 167 6.85 9.06 -6.18
C ASP A 167 7.45 7.69 -5.87
N LEU A 168 6.64 6.78 -5.32
CA LEU A 168 7.01 5.41 -4.95
C LEU A 168 6.38 4.35 -5.86
N ALA A 169 5.86 4.74 -7.03
CA ALA A 169 5.22 3.83 -7.98
C ALA A 169 6.16 2.67 -8.38
N GLY A 170 7.46 2.95 -8.51
CA GLY A 170 8.48 1.94 -8.82
C GLY A 170 8.70 0.89 -7.73
N GLU A 171 8.22 1.14 -6.51
CA GLU A 171 8.38 0.27 -5.33
C GLU A 171 7.14 -0.62 -5.07
N VAL A 172 6.09 -0.48 -5.88
CA VAL A 172 4.84 -1.25 -5.73
C VAL A 172 4.44 -1.89 -7.05
N ASN A 173 3.99 -3.13 -6.98
CA ASN A 173 3.32 -3.82 -8.07
C ASN A 173 1.82 -3.97 -7.72
N LEU A 174 1.02 -3.01 -8.16
CA LEU A 174 -0.43 -3.04 -7.98
C LEU A 174 -1.04 -4.12 -8.88
N GLN A 175 -1.55 -5.20 -8.28
CA GLN A 175 -2.07 -6.34 -9.04
C GLN A 175 -3.53 -6.14 -9.44
N SER A 176 -4.36 -5.64 -8.51
CA SER A 176 -5.78 -5.46 -8.75
C SER A 176 -6.36 -4.32 -7.93
N VAL A 177 -7.31 -3.62 -8.55
CA VAL A 177 -8.29 -2.75 -7.89
C VAL A 177 -9.64 -3.16 -8.43
N ASN A 178 -10.53 -3.63 -7.57
CA ASN A 178 -11.87 -4.09 -7.92
C ASN A 178 -12.88 -3.43 -6.99
N CYS A 179 -13.66 -2.50 -7.53
CA CYS A 179 -14.70 -1.81 -6.79
C CYS A 179 -16.07 -2.36 -7.18
N LYS A 180 -16.94 -2.50 -6.18
CA LYS A 180 -18.36 -2.85 -6.35
C LYS A 180 -19.22 -1.65 -6.02
N LYS A 181 -20.38 -1.84 -5.39
CA LYS A 181 -21.29 -0.74 -5.04
C LYS A 181 -20.78 0.07 -3.85
N THR A 182 -20.27 -0.61 -2.82
CA THR A 182 -19.84 0.03 -1.58
C THR A 182 -18.48 -0.39 -1.08
N ILE A 183 -17.82 -1.39 -1.68
CA ILE A 183 -16.49 -1.84 -1.25
C ILE A 183 -15.52 -1.84 -2.43
N CYS A 184 -14.28 -1.42 -2.18
CA CYS A 184 -13.16 -1.64 -3.08
C CYS A 184 -12.15 -2.60 -2.45
N GLU A 185 -11.72 -3.59 -3.22
CA GLU A 185 -10.56 -4.44 -2.96
C GLU A 185 -9.34 -3.87 -3.69
N ILE A 186 -8.25 -3.68 -2.98
CA ILE A 186 -6.97 -3.20 -3.51
C ILE A 186 -5.89 -4.17 -3.03
N ARG A 187 -5.13 -4.77 -3.94
CA ARG A 187 -4.10 -5.74 -3.57
C ARG A 187 -2.90 -5.71 -4.50
N GLY A 188 -1.75 -6.10 -3.98
CA GLY A 188 -0.50 -6.09 -4.73
C GLY A 188 0.70 -6.47 -3.88
N PHE A 189 1.88 -6.15 -4.43
CA PHE A 189 3.18 -6.48 -3.84
C PHE A 189 4.02 -5.23 -3.64
N GLU A 190 4.88 -5.26 -2.63
CA GLU A 190 5.83 -4.19 -2.32
C GLU A 190 7.27 -4.69 -2.50
N LYS A 191 8.17 -3.83 -2.97
CA LYS A 191 9.61 -4.14 -3.02
C LYS A 191 10.32 -3.83 -1.70
N SER A 192 9.77 -2.88 -0.95
CA SER A 192 10.34 -2.35 0.29
C SER A 192 9.25 -2.25 1.36
N ASN A 193 9.62 -2.41 2.63
CA ASN A 193 8.66 -2.37 3.74
C ASN A 193 7.93 -1.02 3.84
N ASN A 194 6.61 -1.07 4.09
CA ASN A 194 5.76 0.07 4.40
C ASN A 194 5.65 1.13 3.29
N VAL A 195 5.89 0.77 2.04
CA VAL A 195 5.71 1.68 0.90
C VAL A 195 4.22 1.95 0.67
N VAL A 196 3.40 0.90 0.69
CA VAL A 196 1.96 0.96 0.51
C VAL A 196 1.30 1.76 1.63
N GLY A 197 1.84 1.72 2.85
CA GLY A 197 1.37 2.53 3.96
C GLY A 197 1.48 4.03 3.66
N VAL A 198 2.59 4.46 3.04
CA VAL A 198 2.78 5.84 2.59
C VAL A 198 1.79 6.21 1.48
N ILE A 199 1.65 5.34 0.47
CA ILE A 199 0.72 5.56 -0.65
C ILE A 199 -0.74 5.66 -0.16
N ILE A 200 -1.18 4.73 0.69
CA ILE A 200 -2.54 4.72 1.25
C ILE A 200 -2.80 5.97 2.09
N SER A 201 -1.83 6.37 2.93
CA SER A 201 -1.92 7.61 3.68
C SER A 201 -2.11 8.82 2.75
N GLY A 202 -1.36 8.87 1.66
CA GLY A 202 -1.50 9.89 0.62
C GLY A 202 -2.86 9.86 -0.09
N MET A 203 -3.39 8.67 -0.40
CA MET A 203 -4.74 8.50 -0.97
C MET A 203 -5.82 9.10 -0.07
N HIS A 204 -5.72 8.91 1.26
CA HIS A 204 -6.69 9.44 2.22
C HIS A 204 -6.77 10.98 2.22
N THR A 205 -5.76 11.68 1.69
CA THR A 205 -5.74 13.14 1.58
C THR A 205 -6.37 13.66 0.30
N GLN A 206 -6.68 12.79 -0.66
CA GLN A 206 -7.21 13.19 -1.95
C GLN A 206 -8.68 13.60 -1.87
N VAL A 207 -9.06 14.63 -2.62
CA VAL A 207 -10.45 15.14 -2.65
C VAL A 207 -11.47 14.10 -3.13
N TRP A 208 -11.02 13.13 -3.92
CA TRP A 208 -11.87 12.06 -4.46
C TRP A 208 -12.00 10.86 -3.50
N TRP A 209 -11.22 10.81 -2.41
CA TRP A 209 -11.26 9.71 -1.46
C TRP A 209 -12.57 9.73 -0.65
N ASN A 210 -13.52 8.88 -1.01
CA ASN A 210 -14.87 8.85 -0.43
C ASN A 210 -15.16 7.53 0.32
N PHE A 211 -14.23 7.13 1.19
CA PHE A 211 -14.36 5.94 2.03
C PHE A 211 -14.54 6.34 3.50
N ASN A 212 -15.35 5.60 4.25
CA ASN A 212 -15.58 5.82 5.68
C ASN A 212 -14.66 4.98 6.57
N GLY A 213 -13.99 3.99 6.00
CA GLY A 213 -13.05 3.12 6.69
C GLY A 213 -12.35 2.19 5.72
N SER A 214 -11.20 1.69 6.14
CA SER A 214 -10.43 0.70 5.40
C SER A 214 -9.77 -0.28 6.35
N HIS A 215 -9.69 -1.54 5.94
CA HIS A 215 -8.86 -2.56 6.57
C HIS A 215 -7.72 -2.90 5.62
N THR A 216 -6.49 -2.79 6.10
CA THR A 216 -5.29 -3.15 5.34
C THR A 216 -4.54 -4.22 6.11
N SER A 217 -4.29 -5.34 5.45
CA SER A 217 -3.41 -6.40 5.90
C SER A 217 -2.15 -6.36 5.06
N THR A 218 -0.99 -6.48 5.70
CA THR A 218 0.30 -6.67 5.04
C THR A 218 0.88 -8.00 5.48
N GLY A 219 1.66 -8.64 4.63
CA GLY A 219 2.29 -9.91 4.92
C GLY A 219 3.53 -10.12 4.07
N SER A 220 4.23 -11.21 4.35
CA SER A 220 5.36 -11.64 3.56
C SER A 220 5.40 -13.14 3.43
N ASN A 221 5.87 -13.63 2.29
CA ASN A 221 6.20 -15.04 2.12
C ASN A 221 7.46 -15.20 1.23
N GLU A 222 8.06 -16.39 1.22
CA GLU A 222 9.31 -16.65 0.49
C GLU A 222 9.15 -16.56 -1.04
N LYS A 223 7.95 -16.81 -1.56
CA LYS A 223 7.68 -16.97 -2.99
C LYS A 223 7.38 -15.63 -3.67
N ASP A 224 6.55 -14.82 -3.03
CA ASP A 224 5.91 -13.62 -3.58
C ASP A 224 6.45 -12.33 -2.93
N GLY A 225 7.22 -12.45 -1.84
CA GLY A 225 7.82 -11.31 -1.14
C GLY A 225 6.81 -10.59 -0.24
N LEU A 226 6.95 -9.26 -0.14
CA LEU A 226 6.03 -8.42 0.63
C LEU A 226 4.75 -8.18 -0.17
N PHE A 227 3.59 -8.34 0.47
CA PHE A 227 2.29 -8.15 -0.16
C PHE A 227 1.33 -7.39 0.74
N PHE A 228 0.31 -6.81 0.12
CA PHE A 228 -0.76 -6.12 0.83
C PHE A 228 -2.13 -6.47 0.27
N TYR A 229 -3.12 -6.44 1.15
CA TYR A 229 -4.52 -6.63 0.83
C TYR A 229 -5.35 -5.61 1.60
N MET A 230 -6.16 -4.82 0.90
CA MET A 230 -6.95 -3.74 1.46
C MET A 230 -8.40 -3.84 1.02
N LEU A 231 -9.32 -3.65 1.98
CA LEU A 231 -10.74 -3.47 1.75
C LEU A 231 -11.15 -2.08 2.24
N ALA A 232 -11.66 -1.24 1.34
CA ALA A 232 -12.11 0.11 1.64
C ALA A 232 -13.64 0.22 1.48
N SER A 233 -14.33 0.73 2.49
CA SER A 233 -15.80 0.86 2.51
C SER A 233 -16.21 2.29 2.16
N ARG A 234 -17.05 2.44 1.13
CA ARG A 234 -17.56 3.72 0.63
C ARG A 234 -18.42 4.39 1.70
N LYS A 235 -18.32 5.70 1.78
CA LYS A 235 -19.27 6.52 2.52
C LYS A 235 -20.58 6.59 1.73
N VAL A 236 -21.64 5.97 2.27
CA VAL A 236 -23.02 6.05 1.75
C VAL A 236 -23.70 7.27 2.32
#